data_AF-A0AAD4QDG5-F1
#
_entry.id   AF-A0AAD4QDG5-F1
#
_cell.length_a   1.000
_cell.length_b   1.000
_cell.length_c   1.000
_cell.angle_alpha   90.00
_cell.angle_beta   90.00
_cell.angle_gamma   90.00
#
_symmetry.space_group_name_H-M   'P 1'
#
loop_
_entity.id
_entity.type
_entity.pdbx_description
1 polymer ?
#
loop_
_entity_poly.entity_id
_entity_poly.type
_entity_poly.pdbx_seq_one_letter_code
_entity_poly.pdbx_strand_id
1 'polypeptide(L)'
;MFPSPNHLIRRTVQRFAASRRKVTLLSLPNDTLVDLILVHLCVRDILRLRSVCRLLYELTHQPMVWKRILRKFHLPLPPLPPTTRYSFPALSSLEAERLVTRALAAEANWRSTIPKAYKSWRFCVYADILSMKIVPGGKYIVVSVREGTSRYSLMLLVMEHRVKTAYPVAKIATASKAYKIEAKYMRYQTEMGIMITYVQREPKRASDRMAGIDVSDYSEDHAIDYPVPVRYELNVIHCPLSAVHIAEDPRFPPGSSAYTARIDAQRSPFNSVTTMRSNTTFDFTDLDALNGAPYIVVVQGRNILFKNLISRNVRRIRVGALFGYEEEASEVLPNVRFSVAFVVSFPS
;
A
#
# COMPACT_ATOMS: atom_id res chain seq x y z
N MET A 1 51.75 28.08 -13.18
CA MET A 1 51.30 28.55 -11.85
C MET A 1 50.02 29.33 -12.03
N PHE A 2 48.86 28.73 -11.73
CA PHE A 2 47.57 29.40 -11.77
C PHE A 2 47.33 30.12 -10.43
N PRO A 3 46.85 31.37 -10.42
CA PRO A 3 46.57 32.08 -9.19
C PRO A 3 45.37 31.46 -8.47
N SER A 4 45.50 31.29 -7.16
CA SER A 4 44.49 30.71 -6.27
C SER A 4 43.16 31.48 -6.34
N PRO A 5 41.99 30.79 -6.46
CA PRO A 5 40.67 31.42 -6.60
C PRO A 5 40.20 32.28 -5.41
N ASN A 6 40.95 32.27 -4.30
CA ASN A 6 40.48 32.77 -3.01
C ASN A 6 40.60 34.30 -2.80
N HIS A 7 41.29 35.04 -3.69
CA HIS A 7 41.47 36.49 -3.51
C HIS A 7 40.31 37.34 -4.07
N LEU A 8 39.55 36.84 -5.04
CA LEU A 8 38.41 37.56 -5.62
C LEU A 8 37.20 37.56 -4.68
N ILE A 9 36.97 36.47 -3.94
CA ILE A 9 35.86 36.37 -2.97
C ILE A 9 36.08 37.34 -1.78
N ARG A 10 37.33 37.53 -1.34
CA ARG A 10 37.65 38.42 -0.20
C ARG A 10 37.45 39.92 -0.51
N ARG A 11 37.70 40.37 -1.75
CA ARG A 11 37.55 41.80 -2.10
C ARG A 11 36.10 42.22 -2.27
N THR A 12 35.21 41.32 -2.68
CA THR A 12 33.78 41.62 -2.83
C THR A 12 33.10 41.82 -1.47
N VAL A 13 33.52 41.05 -0.45
CA VAL A 13 32.95 41.14 0.91
C VAL A 13 33.33 42.46 1.61
N GLN A 14 34.52 43.03 1.34
CA GLN A 14 34.96 44.25 2.02
C GLN A 14 34.34 45.56 1.49
N ARG A 15 33.85 45.61 0.24
CA ARG A 15 33.20 46.83 -0.30
C ARG A 15 31.75 47.02 0.16
N PHE A 16 31.10 46.01 0.75
CA PHE A 16 29.75 46.14 1.32
C PHE A 16 29.72 46.82 2.71
N ALA A 17 30.88 47.04 3.34
CA ALA A 17 30.93 47.60 4.70
C ALA A 17 30.71 49.13 4.78
N ALA A 18 30.76 49.86 3.66
CA ALA A 18 30.70 51.34 3.66
C ALA A 18 29.29 51.92 3.45
N SER A 19 28.28 51.10 3.15
CA SER A 19 26.89 51.53 3.03
C SER A 19 26.04 50.65 3.94
N ARG A 20 25.58 51.18 5.09
CA ARG A 20 24.61 50.51 5.98
C ARG A 20 23.21 50.44 5.33
N ARG A 21 23.11 49.98 4.08
CA ARG A 21 21.85 49.50 3.54
C ARG A 21 21.47 48.28 4.38
N LYS A 22 20.31 48.34 5.02
CA LYS A 22 19.71 47.18 5.70
C LYS A 22 19.56 46.08 4.65
N VAL A 23 20.47 45.12 4.63
CA VAL A 23 20.35 43.94 3.78
C VAL A 23 19.18 43.13 4.34
N THR A 24 18.06 43.19 3.63
CA THR A 24 16.88 42.40 3.98
C THR A 24 17.03 41.00 3.39
N LEU A 25 16.53 39.96 4.07
CA LEU A 25 16.49 38.60 3.52
C LEU A 25 15.91 38.55 2.09
N LEU A 26 14.93 39.42 1.81
CA LEU A 26 14.25 39.56 0.52
C LEU A 26 15.12 40.13 -0.60
N SER A 27 16.32 40.65 -0.31
CA SER A 27 17.25 41.12 -1.35
C SER A 27 18.15 40.01 -1.88
N LEU A 28 18.08 38.80 -1.32
CA LEU A 28 18.80 37.63 -1.83
C LEU A 28 18.10 37.06 -3.07
N PRO A 29 18.85 36.47 -4.03
CA PRO A 29 18.25 35.73 -5.13
C PRO A 29 17.34 34.60 -4.64
N ASN A 30 16.25 34.33 -5.36
CA ASN A 30 15.31 33.27 -5.03
C ASN A 30 15.99 31.89 -4.92
N ASP A 31 16.95 31.61 -5.79
CA ASP A 31 17.71 30.35 -5.75
C ASP A 31 18.55 30.25 -4.47
N THR A 32 19.11 31.35 -3.98
CA THR A 32 19.83 31.38 -2.69
C THR A 32 18.88 31.07 -1.53
N LEU A 33 17.67 31.67 -1.54
CA LEU A 33 16.66 31.41 -0.52
C LEU A 33 16.24 29.93 -0.52
N VAL A 34 15.95 29.37 -1.69
CA VAL A 34 15.46 28.00 -1.84
C VAL A 34 16.56 26.96 -1.61
N ASP A 35 17.73 27.17 -2.21
CA ASP A 35 18.80 26.17 -2.24
C ASP A 35 19.70 26.18 -1.02
N LEU A 36 19.94 27.36 -0.44
CA LEU A 36 20.87 27.49 0.67
C LEU A 36 20.19 27.78 2.01
N ILE A 37 18.97 28.33 2.03
CA ILE A 37 18.33 28.72 3.29
C ILE A 37 17.19 27.75 3.65
N LEU A 38 16.20 27.57 2.78
CA LEU A 38 15.03 26.73 3.06
C LEU A 38 15.39 25.26 3.33
N VAL A 39 16.51 24.76 2.80
CA VAL A 39 16.97 23.38 2.99
C VAL A 39 17.37 23.06 4.44
N HIS A 40 17.65 24.07 5.26
CA HIS A 40 18.04 23.93 6.66
C HIS A 40 16.88 24.14 7.63
N LEU A 41 15.72 24.55 7.13
CA LEU A 41 14.54 24.79 7.97
C LEU A 41 13.76 23.50 8.20
N CYS A 42 13.20 23.35 9.40
CA CYS A 42 12.27 22.26 9.66
C CYS A 42 10.93 22.53 8.96
N VAL A 43 10.11 21.47 8.80
CA VAL A 43 8.79 21.57 8.14
C VAL A 43 7.91 22.64 8.81
N ARG A 44 7.94 22.73 10.14
CA ARG A 44 7.17 23.74 10.90
C ARG A 44 7.58 25.16 10.55
N ASP A 45 8.87 25.43 10.41
CA ASP A 45 9.38 26.77 10.09
C ASP A 45 9.06 27.16 8.65
N ILE A 46 9.19 26.21 7.71
CA ILE A 46 8.79 26.40 6.31
C ILE A 46 7.30 26.76 6.22
N LEU A 47 6.43 26.07 6.96
CA LEU A 47 5.00 26.38 7.00
C LEU A 47 4.72 27.75 7.64
N ARG A 48 5.50 28.18 8.63
CA ARG A 48 5.39 29.52 9.24
C ARG A 48 5.86 30.64 8.31
N LEU A 49 6.88 30.41 7.48
CA LEU A 49 7.36 31.42 6.51
C LEU A 49 6.26 31.85 5.52
N ARG A 50 5.27 30.99 5.27
CA ARG A 50 4.11 31.31 4.42
C ARG A 50 3.29 32.50 4.90
N SER A 51 3.25 32.75 6.21
CA SER A 51 2.47 33.86 6.77
C SER A 51 3.26 35.17 6.82
N VAL A 52 4.52 35.19 6.39
CA VAL A 52 5.38 36.38 6.49
C VAL A 52 5.15 37.34 5.33
N CYS A 53 5.28 36.85 4.09
CA CYS A 53 5.02 37.65 2.88
C CYS A 53 4.72 36.76 1.67
N ARG A 54 4.18 37.36 0.60
CA ARG A 54 3.80 36.66 -0.63
C ARG A 54 4.97 35.96 -1.32
N LEU A 55 6.16 36.56 -1.36
CA LEU A 55 7.34 35.93 -1.96
C LEU A 55 7.68 34.62 -1.25
N LEU A 56 7.77 34.63 0.08
CA LEU A 56 8.07 33.42 0.87
C LEU A 56 6.95 32.38 0.77
N TYR A 57 5.68 32.83 0.68
CA TYR A 57 4.58 31.94 0.36
C TYR A 57 4.84 31.19 -0.96
N GLU A 58 5.16 31.90 -2.05
CA GLU A 58 5.40 31.29 -3.36
C GLU A 58 6.65 30.38 -3.36
N LEU A 59 7.76 30.82 -2.74
CA LEU A 59 9.00 30.02 -2.66
C LEU A 59 8.81 28.70 -1.88
N THR A 60 8.04 28.71 -0.79
CA THR A 60 7.75 27.48 -0.02
C THR A 60 6.80 26.52 -0.74
N HIS A 61 6.19 26.91 -1.87
CA HIS A 61 5.39 26.02 -2.72
C HIS A 61 6.21 25.40 -3.87
N GLN A 62 7.49 25.74 -4.00
CA GLN A 62 8.33 25.15 -5.04
C GLN A 62 8.57 23.65 -4.79
N PRO A 63 8.41 22.79 -5.82
CA PRO A 63 8.59 21.34 -5.67
C PRO A 63 9.97 20.92 -5.15
N MET A 64 11.03 21.67 -5.49
CA MET A 64 12.39 21.37 -5.05
C MET A 64 12.55 21.37 -3.53
N VAL A 65 11.86 22.28 -2.82
CA VAL A 65 11.88 22.37 -1.36
C VAL A 65 11.37 21.07 -0.76
N TRP A 66 10.15 20.67 -1.11
CA TRP A 66 9.50 19.49 -0.55
C TRP A 66 10.15 18.17 -0.98
N LYS A 67 10.63 18.09 -2.23
CA LYS A 67 11.37 16.91 -2.72
C LYS A 67 12.68 16.72 -1.95
N ARG A 68 13.40 17.80 -1.59
CA ARG A 68 14.61 17.72 -0.76
C ARG A 68 14.30 17.31 0.67
N ILE A 69 13.22 17.84 1.26
CA ILE A 69 12.75 17.40 2.59
C ILE A 69 12.43 15.91 2.54
N LEU A 70 11.68 15.46 1.53
CA LEU A 70 11.28 14.06 1.36
C LEU A 70 12.49 13.12 1.27
N ARG A 71 13.58 13.52 0.59
CA ARG A 71 14.84 12.73 0.52
C ARG A 71 15.54 12.56 1.86
N LYS A 72 15.41 13.53 2.77
CA LYS A 72 16.03 13.51 4.11
C LYS A 72 15.06 13.05 5.20
N PHE A 73 13.83 12.70 4.83
CA PHE A 73 12.78 12.38 5.77
C PHE A 73 12.96 10.97 6.31
N HIS A 74 13.02 10.82 7.63
CA HIS A 74 13.36 9.56 8.31
C HIS A 74 12.16 8.78 8.82
N LEU A 75 10.97 9.40 8.87
CA LEU A 75 9.76 8.71 9.31
C LEU A 75 9.19 7.87 8.17
N PRO A 76 8.50 6.76 8.48
CA PRO A 76 7.86 5.93 7.47
C PRO A 76 6.85 6.76 6.68
N LEU A 77 7.06 6.85 5.38
CA LEU A 77 6.13 7.50 4.47
C LEU A 77 4.97 6.55 4.15
N PRO A 78 3.74 7.05 4.03
CA PRO A 78 2.65 6.21 3.55
C PRO A 78 2.99 5.71 2.14
N PRO A 79 2.85 4.41 1.85
CA PRO A 79 3.21 3.88 0.55
C PRO A 79 2.33 4.52 -0.52
N LEU A 80 2.95 5.05 -1.57
CA LEU A 80 2.21 5.61 -2.69
C LEU A 80 1.85 4.50 -3.69
N PRO A 81 0.72 4.63 -4.42
CA PRO A 81 0.50 3.82 -5.60
C PRO A 81 1.70 4.00 -6.56
N PRO A 82 2.32 2.93 -7.06
CA PRO A 82 3.51 3.01 -7.91
C PRO A 82 3.11 3.38 -9.35
N THR A 83 2.53 4.56 -9.52
CA THR A 83 2.18 5.13 -10.82
C THR A 83 3.22 6.16 -11.22
N THR A 84 3.30 6.46 -12.52
CA THR A 84 4.19 7.50 -13.06
C THR A 84 3.96 8.85 -12.37
N ARG A 85 2.72 9.18 -12.04
CA ARG A 85 2.33 10.39 -11.30
C ARG A 85 3.00 10.50 -9.92
N TYR A 86 3.13 9.40 -9.20
CA TYR A 86 3.73 9.38 -7.86
C TYR A 86 5.23 9.05 -7.88
N SER A 87 5.83 8.95 -9.07
CA SER A 87 7.30 8.86 -9.17
C SER A 87 7.94 10.14 -8.63
N PHE A 88 9.08 10.00 -7.95
CA PHE A 88 9.80 11.14 -7.38
C PHE A 88 10.01 12.34 -8.34
N PRO A 89 10.42 12.16 -9.61
CA PRO A 89 10.54 13.29 -10.54
C PRO A 89 9.19 13.93 -10.89
N ALA A 90 8.12 13.15 -11.03
CA ALA A 90 6.79 13.65 -11.39
C ALA A 90 5.97 14.19 -10.21
N LEU A 91 6.38 13.87 -8.97
CA LEU A 91 5.65 14.25 -7.75
C LEU A 91 5.48 15.77 -7.69
N SER A 92 4.24 16.25 -7.53
CA SER A 92 3.97 17.68 -7.38
C SER A 92 4.44 18.20 -6.02
N SER A 93 4.62 19.52 -5.88
CA SER A 93 4.95 20.14 -4.58
C SER A 93 3.89 19.83 -3.53
N LEU A 94 2.61 19.97 -3.90
CA LEU A 94 1.48 19.69 -3.02
C LEU A 94 1.43 18.22 -2.56
N GLU A 95 1.71 17.28 -3.45
CA GLU A 95 1.74 15.85 -3.08
C GLU A 95 2.93 15.53 -2.17
N ALA A 96 4.12 16.07 -2.47
CA ALA A 96 5.30 15.91 -1.62
C ALA A 96 5.09 16.51 -0.22
N GLU A 97 4.52 17.72 -0.15
CA GLU A 97 4.13 18.35 1.10
C GLU A 97 3.12 17.51 1.88
N ARG A 98 2.07 17.03 1.23
CA ARG A 98 1.05 16.19 1.86
C ARG A 98 1.62 14.90 2.42
N LEU A 99 2.59 14.29 1.76
CA LEU A 99 3.27 13.09 2.26
C LEU A 99 4.01 13.35 3.56
N VAL A 100 4.87 14.38 3.56
CA VAL A 100 5.66 14.77 4.72
C VAL A 100 4.76 15.17 5.89
N THR A 101 3.77 16.03 5.63
CA THR A 101 2.86 16.52 6.67
C THR A 101 1.95 15.42 7.22
N ARG A 102 1.43 14.52 6.38
CA ARG A 102 0.64 13.36 6.84
C ARG A 102 1.49 12.40 7.68
N ALA A 103 2.73 12.12 7.28
CA ALA A 103 3.61 11.25 8.05
C ALA A 103 3.94 11.86 9.43
N LEU A 104 4.24 13.16 9.50
CA LEU A 104 4.42 13.88 10.77
C LEU A 104 3.16 13.87 11.64
N ALA A 105 2.00 14.12 11.05
CA ALA A 105 0.73 14.13 11.78
C ALA A 105 0.32 12.74 12.27
N ALA A 106 0.62 11.69 11.50
CA ALA A 106 0.41 10.30 11.88
C ALA A 106 1.34 9.92 13.04
N GLU A 107 2.63 10.23 12.95
CA GLU A 107 3.61 9.97 14.01
C GLU A 107 3.24 10.70 15.31
N ALA A 108 2.88 11.98 15.23
CA ALA A 108 2.46 12.75 16.40
C ALA A 108 1.18 12.20 17.03
N ASN A 109 0.21 11.77 16.21
CA ASN A 109 -1.01 11.14 16.71
C ASN A 109 -0.75 9.78 17.34
N TRP A 110 0.17 8.99 16.78
CA TRP A 110 0.53 7.68 17.28
C TRP A 110 1.28 7.75 18.62
N ARG A 111 2.11 8.79 18.80
CA ARG A 111 2.80 9.08 20.06
C ARG A 111 1.92 9.81 21.09
N SER A 112 0.72 10.24 20.72
CA SER A 112 -0.22 10.86 21.65
C SER A 112 -0.63 9.87 22.73
N THR A 113 -0.86 10.35 23.95
CA THR A 113 -1.45 9.55 25.03
C THR A 113 -2.84 9.03 24.68
N ILE A 114 -3.54 9.76 23.82
CA ILE A 114 -4.88 9.42 23.33
C ILE A 114 -4.87 9.63 21.81
N PRO A 115 -4.45 8.63 21.01
CA PRO A 115 -4.52 8.68 19.56
C PRO A 115 -5.97 8.87 19.11
N LYS A 116 -6.21 9.79 18.17
CA LYS A 116 -7.55 10.10 17.67
C LYS A 116 -7.66 9.79 16.18
N ALA A 117 -8.80 9.25 15.76
CA ALA A 117 -9.14 9.20 14.35
C ALA A 117 -9.45 10.62 13.87
N TYR A 118 -8.64 11.15 12.95
CA TYR A 118 -8.85 12.50 12.41
C TYR A 118 -10.15 12.64 11.62
N LYS A 119 -10.57 11.56 10.94
CA LYS A 119 -11.77 11.54 10.12
C LYS A 119 -12.40 10.16 10.16
N SER A 120 -13.69 10.11 10.41
CA SER A 120 -14.52 8.91 10.29
C SER A 120 -15.66 9.19 9.32
N TRP A 121 -15.97 8.22 8.50
CA TRP A 121 -17.07 8.27 7.54
C TRP A 121 -17.58 6.85 7.30
N ARG A 122 -18.81 6.76 6.80
CA ARG A 122 -19.49 5.50 6.51
C ARG A 122 -20.03 5.56 5.08
N PHE A 123 -20.10 4.40 4.43
CA PHE A 123 -20.67 4.26 3.10
C PHE A 123 -21.29 2.87 2.94
N CYS A 124 -22.27 2.75 2.06
CA CYS A 124 -22.98 1.50 1.82
C CYS A 124 -22.31 0.72 0.68
N VAL A 125 -21.97 -0.56 0.94
CA VAL A 125 -21.45 -1.51 -0.08
C VAL A 125 -22.58 -2.36 -0.69
N TYR A 126 -23.79 -2.31 -0.11
CA TYR A 126 -24.97 -3.09 -0.52
C TYR A 126 -24.77 -4.62 -0.52
N ALA A 127 -23.80 -5.11 0.26
CA ALA A 127 -23.50 -6.51 0.45
C ALA A 127 -22.89 -6.72 1.85
N ASP A 128 -22.97 -7.96 2.37
CA ASP A 128 -22.35 -8.31 3.64
C ASP A 128 -20.83 -8.39 3.45
N ILE A 129 -20.07 -7.59 4.18
CA ILE A 129 -18.60 -7.64 4.14
C ILE A 129 -18.13 -8.77 5.05
N LEU A 130 -17.49 -9.79 4.47
CA LEU A 130 -17.01 -10.96 5.19
C LEU A 130 -15.55 -10.82 5.64
N SER A 131 -14.74 -10.16 4.83
CA SER A 131 -13.32 -9.89 5.08
C SER A 131 -12.86 -8.71 4.24
N MET A 132 -11.83 -7.99 4.71
CA MET A 132 -11.29 -6.83 4.02
C MET A 132 -9.78 -6.71 4.19
N LYS A 133 -9.12 -6.22 3.15
CA LYS A 133 -7.69 -5.92 3.15
C LYS A 133 -7.43 -4.57 2.50
N ILE A 134 -6.80 -3.67 3.25
CA ILE A 134 -6.36 -2.37 2.74
C ILE A 134 -5.10 -2.58 1.89
N VAL A 135 -5.11 -2.07 0.66
CA VAL A 135 -3.93 -2.06 -0.21
C VAL A 135 -2.95 -1.02 0.34
N PRO A 136 -1.62 -1.26 0.31
CA PRO A 136 -0.62 -0.29 0.75
C PRO A 136 -0.95 1.14 0.26
N GLY A 137 -0.94 2.10 1.18
CA GLY A 137 -1.25 3.50 0.91
C GLY A 137 -2.69 3.90 1.19
N GLY A 138 -3.59 2.95 1.44
CA GLY A 138 -4.96 3.23 1.87
C GLY A 138 -5.89 3.76 0.78
N LYS A 139 -5.41 3.92 -0.46
CA LYS A 139 -6.22 4.38 -1.60
C LYS A 139 -7.24 3.34 -2.05
N TYR A 140 -6.90 2.05 -1.93
CA TYR A 140 -7.80 0.97 -2.32
C TYR A 140 -8.01 0.01 -1.15
N ILE A 141 -9.17 -0.62 -1.13
CA ILE A 141 -9.48 -1.72 -0.23
C ILE A 141 -10.09 -2.86 -1.04
N VAL A 142 -9.63 -4.07 -0.80
CA VAL A 142 -10.18 -5.30 -1.35
C VAL A 142 -11.10 -5.89 -0.32
N VAL A 143 -12.33 -6.23 -0.69
CA VAL A 143 -13.32 -6.81 0.21
C VAL A 143 -13.86 -8.11 -0.36
N SER A 144 -14.01 -9.13 0.48
CA SER A 144 -14.85 -10.28 0.18
C SER A 144 -16.26 -9.97 0.67
N VAL A 145 -17.23 -10.12 -0.21
CA VAL A 145 -18.63 -9.83 0.07
C VAL A 145 -19.51 -11.04 -0.20
N ARG A 146 -20.65 -11.09 0.49
CA ARG A 146 -21.76 -12.00 0.22
C ARG A 146 -22.98 -11.23 -0.26
N GLU A 147 -23.55 -11.66 -1.37
CA GLU A 147 -24.74 -11.09 -2.00
C GLU A 147 -25.91 -12.10 -1.92
N GLY A 148 -26.77 -11.91 -0.93
CA GLY A 148 -27.81 -12.89 -0.60
C GLY A 148 -27.24 -14.09 0.16
N THR A 149 -27.75 -15.29 -0.10
CA THR A 149 -27.42 -16.48 0.70
C THR A 149 -26.13 -17.17 0.28
N SER A 150 -25.82 -17.24 -1.03
CA SER A 150 -24.75 -18.13 -1.53
C SER A 150 -23.90 -17.55 -2.65
N ARG A 151 -24.05 -16.24 -2.97
CA ARG A 151 -23.21 -15.59 -3.99
C ARG A 151 -22.09 -14.84 -3.30
N TYR A 152 -20.87 -15.29 -3.52
CA TYR A 152 -19.68 -14.63 -3.03
C TYR A 152 -19.03 -13.82 -4.15
N SER A 153 -18.42 -12.70 -3.79
CA SER A 153 -17.64 -11.91 -4.72
C SER A 153 -16.47 -11.25 -4.02
N LEU A 154 -15.44 -10.95 -4.80
CA LEU A 154 -14.37 -10.05 -4.42
C LEU A 154 -14.63 -8.70 -5.08
N MET A 155 -14.59 -7.62 -4.31
CA MET A 155 -14.75 -6.26 -4.80
C MET A 155 -13.52 -5.42 -4.48
N LEU A 156 -13.11 -4.61 -5.46
CA LEU A 156 -12.11 -3.57 -5.28
C LEU A 156 -12.83 -2.23 -5.12
N LEU A 157 -12.59 -1.58 -4.00
CA LEU A 157 -13.15 -0.29 -3.64
C LEU A 157 -12.04 0.78 -3.69
N VAL A 158 -12.38 1.94 -4.23
CA VAL A 158 -11.54 3.14 -4.14
C VAL A 158 -11.96 3.95 -2.93
N MET A 159 -10.98 4.36 -2.15
CA MET A 159 -11.11 5.23 -0.98
C MET A 159 -10.77 6.67 -1.39
N GLU A 160 -11.42 7.64 -0.77
CA GLU A 160 -11.28 9.07 -1.10
C GLU A 160 -11.61 9.40 -2.57
N HIS A 161 -12.58 8.70 -3.17
CA HIS A 161 -12.99 9.01 -4.54
C HIS A 161 -13.62 10.42 -4.61
N ARG A 162 -13.35 11.16 -5.70
CA ARG A 162 -13.63 12.61 -5.77
C ARG A 162 -15.11 12.96 -5.68
N VAL A 163 -15.96 12.08 -6.22
CA VAL A 163 -17.42 12.28 -6.29
C VAL A 163 -18.15 11.50 -5.18
N LYS A 164 -17.57 10.37 -4.75
CA LYS A 164 -18.15 9.44 -3.79
C LYS A 164 -17.05 9.13 -2.79
N THR A 165 -17.26 9.30 -1.49
CA THR A 165 -16.16 9.12 -0.50
C THR A 165 -15.47 7.76 -0.61
N ALA A 166 -16.23 6.70 -0.91
CA ALA A 166 -15.71 5.45 -1.45
C ALA A 166 -16.64 4.88 -2.50
N TYR A 167 -16.11 4.05 -3.40
CA TYR A 167 -16.87 3.51 -4.52
C TYR A 167 -16.30 2.20 -5.07
N PRO A 168 -17.14 1.19 -5.40
CA PRO A 168 -16.69 -0.06 -6.02
C PRO A 168 -16.32 0.13 -7.48
N VAL A 169 -15.05 -0.13 -7.82
CA VAL A 169 -14.53 0.05 -9.18
C VAL A 169 -14.40 -1.25 -9.95
N ALA A 170 -14.34 -2.38 -9.27
CA ALA A 170 -14.26 -3.69 -9.90
C ALA A 170 -14.88 -4.76 -9.01
N LYS A 171 -15.48 -5.77 -9.63
CA LYS A 171 -16.05 -6.93 -8.94
C LYS A 171 -15.78 -8.21 -9.74
N ILE A 172 -15.50 -9.30 -9.05
CA ILE A 172 -15.39 -10.64 -9.63
C ILE A 172 -16.11 -11.65 -8.74
N ALA A 173 -16.91 -12.53 -9.35
CA ALA A 173 -17.59 -13.60 -8.64
C ALA A 173 -16.58 -14.64 -8.15
N THR A 174 -16.83 -15.19 -6.96
CA THR A 174 -16.01 -16.22 -6.33
C THR A 174 -16.88 -17.43 -6.00
N ALA A 175 -16.33 -18.64 -6.11
CA ALA A 175 -17.06 -19.87 -5.81
C ALA A 175 -17.47 -19.96 -4.33
N SER A 176 -16.59 -19.50 -3.44
CA SER A 176 -16.82 -19.42 -1.98
C SER A 176 -16.25 -18.12 -1.40
N LYS A 177 -16.42 -17.93 -0.08
CA LYS A 177 -15.81 -16.82 0.67
C LYS A 177 -14.29 -16.75 0.41
N ALA A 178 -13.77 -15.54 0.21
CA ALA A 178 -12.34 -15.30 0.03
C ALA A 178 -11.68 -15.04 1.40
N TYR A 179 -10.95 -16.05 1.88
CA TYR A 179 -10.18 -16.05 3.12
C TYR A 179 -8.76 -15.52 2.90
N LYS A 180 -8.09 -15.11 3.98
CA LYS A 180 -6.68 -14.66 3.98
C LYS A 180 -6.33 -13.72 2.83
N ILE A 181 -7.16 -12.69 2.63
CA ILE A 181 -6.97 -11.75 1.51
C ILE A 181 -5.67 -10.98 1.74
N GLU A 182 -4.77 -11.05 0.77
CA GLU A 182 -3.58 -10.21 0.70
C GLU A 182 -3.60 -9.41 -0.60
N ALA A 183 -3.16 -8.15 -0.52
CA ALA A 183 -3.17 -7.26 -1.66
C ALA A 183 -1.97 -6.31 -1.63
N LYS A 184 -1.19 -6.27 -2.71
CA LYS A 184 -0.03 -5.37 -2.86
C LYS A 184 0.07 -4.84 -4.28
N TYR A 185 0.71 -3.70 -4.45
CA TYR A 185 1.06 -3.26 -5.81
C TYR A 185 2.25 -4.04 -6.32
N MET A 186 2.11 -4.64 -7.50
CA MET A 186 3.18 -5.41 -8.14
C MET A 186 3.13 -5.26 -9.64
N ARG A 187 4.29 -5.41 -10.28
CA ARG A 187 4.38 -5.54 -11.74
C ARG A 187 4.10 -6.98 -12.15
N TYR A 188 3.24 -7.18 -13.13
CA TYR A 188 3.00 -8.47 -13.75
C TYR A 188 3.11 -8.34 -15.27
N GLN A 189 3.94 -9.20 -15.89
CA GLN A 189 4.35 -9.18 -17.31
C GLN A 189 5.07 -7.90 -17.75
N THR A 190 4.43 -6.73 -17.65
CA THR A 190 5.03 -5.39 -17.84
C THR A 190 4.23 -4.30 -17.12
N GLU A 191 3.05 -4.63 -16.62
CA GLU A 191 2.06 -3.67 -16.17
C GLU A 191 1.97 -3.62 -14.65
N MET A 192 1.91 -2.41 -14.10
CA MET A 192 1.66 -2.22 -12.67
C MET A 192 0.19 -2.45 -12.36
N GLY A 193 -0.09 -3.27 -11.35
CA GLY A 193 -1.44 -3.55 -10.90
C GLY A 193 -1.49 -3.80 -9.40
N ILE A 194 -2.71 -4.03 -8.92
CA ILE A 194 -2.97 -4.58 -7.59
C ILE A 194 -2.97 -6.09 -7.75
N MET A 195 -1.94 -6.75 -7.23
CA MET A 195 -1.92 -8.20 -7.09
C MET A 195 -2.70 -8.57 -5.85
N ILE A 196 -3.65 -9.48 -5.99
CA ILE A 196 -4.53 -9.93 -4.91
C ILE A 196 -4.41 -11.44 -4.82
N THR A 197 -4.23 -11.95 -3.61
CA THR A 197 -4.35 -13.36 -3.33
C THR A 197 -5.37 -13.62 -2.23
N TYR A 198 -6.05 -14.75 -2.33
CA TYR A 198 -7.04 -15.20 -1.36
C TYR A 198 -7.16 -16.72 -1.42
N VAL A 199 -7.59 -17.31 -0.32
CA VAL A 199 -7.85 -18.74 -0.18
C VAL A 199 -9.35 -18.97 -0.28
N GLN A 200 -9.75 -19.98 -1.05
CA GLN A 200 -11.10 -20.53 -1.09
C GLN A 200 -11.12 -21.90 -0.46
N ARG A 201 -12.26 -22.26 0.11
CA ARG A 201 -12.56 -23.59 0.61
C ARG A 201 -13.67 -24.18 -0.27
N GLU A 202 -13.50 -25.41 -0.72
CA GLU A 202 -14.53 -26.14 -1.46
C GLU A 202 -14.66 -27.57 -0.93
N PRO A 203 -15.85 -28.18 -0.94
CA PRO A 203 -15.97 -29.62 -0.76
C PRO A 203 -15.09 -30.36 -1.77
N LYS A 204 -14.31 -31.33 -1.29
CA LYS A 204 -13.40 -32.11 -2.14
C LYS A 204 -14.15 -32.97 -3.16
N ARG A 205 -15.35 -33.45 -2.81
CA ARG A 205 -16.19 -34.29 -3.66
C ARG A 205 -17.34 -33.47 -4.25
N ALA A 206 -17.67 -33.73 -5.50
CA ALA A 206 -18.80 -33.07 -6.18
C ALA A 206 -20.16 -33.46 -5.57
N SER A 207 -20.30 -34.69 -5.06
CA SER A 207 -21.49 -35.16 -4.34
C SER A 207 -21.85 -34.23 -3.17
N ASP A 208 -20.85 -33.82 -2.40
CA ASP A 208 -21.01 -33.04 -1.18
C ASP A 208 -21.44 -31.60 -1.52
N ARG A 209 -20.98 -31.09 -2.67
CA ARG A 209 -21.43 -29.81 -3.23
C ARG A 209 -22.90 -29.89 -3.68
N MET A 210 -23.29 -30.99 -4.32
CA MET A 210 -24.69 -31.20 -4.73
C MET A 210 -25.63 -31.38 -3.53
N ALA A 211 -25.11 -31.85 -2.39
CA ALA A 211 -25.85 -31.92 -1.13
C ALA A 211 -26.06 -30.56 -0.45
N GLY A 212 -25.58 -29.46 -1.03
CA GLY A 212 -25.80 -28.10 -0.52
C GLY A 212 -24.96 -27.74 0.72
N ILE A 213 -23.88 -28.48 1.00
CA ILE A 213 -23.00 -28.19 2.13
C ILE A 213 -22.10 -27.00 1.77
N ASP A 214 -22.38 -25.82 2.35
CA ASP A 214 -21.52 -24.64 2.21
C ASP A 214 -20.40 -24.64 3.27
N VAL A 215 -19.17 -24.92 2.82
CA VAL A 215 -17.98 -24.89 3.66
C VAL A 215 -17.61 -23.44 4.06
N SER A 216 -18.20 -22.44 3.41
CA SER A 216 -17.93 -21.01 3.65
C SER A 216 -18.52 -20.47 4.95
N ASP A 217 -19.53 -21.15 5.52
CA ASP A 217 -20.21 -20.71 6.74
C ASP A 217 -19.42 -21.05 8.02
N TYR A 218 -18.40 -21.90 7.90
CA TYR A 218 -17.55 -22.30 9.01
C TYR A 218 -16.48 -21.23 9.31
N SER A 219 -16.23 -20.99 10.60
CA SER A 219 -15.24 -19.99 11.04
C SER A 219 -13.82 -20.30 10.54
N GLU A 220 -13.01 -19.25 10.39
CA GLU A 220 -11.57 -19.40 10.12
C GLU A 220 -10.74 -19.51 11.40
N ASP A 221 -11.27 -19.00 12.51
CA ASP A 221 -10.49 -18.77 13.74
C ASP A 221 -10.40 -20.01 14.64
N HIS A 222 -11.12 -21.09 14.31
CA HIS A 222 -11.19 -22.30 15.11
C HIS A 222 -10.78 -23.52 14.30
N ALA A 223 -10.17 -24.50 14.98
CA ALA A 223 -10.03 -25.85 14.42
C ALA A 223 -11.44 -26.44 14.29
N ILE A 224 -11.88 -26.63 13.05
CA ILE A 224 -13.21 -27.12 12.73
C ILE A 224 -13.07 -28.46 12.04
N ASP A 225 -13.72 -29.46 12.60
CA ASP A 225 -13.95 -30.73 11.93
C ASP A 225 -15.09 -30.55 10.93
N TYR A 226 -14.72 -30.34 9.67
CA TYR A 226 -15.70 -30.23 8.60
C TYR A 226 -16.45 -31.56 8.44
N PRO A 227 -17.77 -31.52 8.20
CA PRO A 227 -18.54 -32.75 7.97
C PRO A 227 -18.13 -33.47 6.67
N VAL A 228 -17.40 -32.78 5.80
CA VAL A 228 -16.91 -33.29 4.51
C VAL A 228 -15.44 -32.94 4.31
N PRO A 229 -14.67 -33.76 3.58
CA PRO A 229 -13.29 -33.41 3.25
C PRO A 229 -13.23 -32.10 2.45
N VAL A 230 -12.39 -31.16 2.88
CA VAL A 230 -12.24 -29.84 2.24
C VAL A 230 -10.99 -29.79 1.37
N ARG A 231 -11.11 -29.13 0.21
CA ARG A 231 -10.00 -28.71 -0.64
C ARG A 231 -9.81 -27.20 -0.50
N TYR A 232 -8.55 -26.78 -0.40
CA TYR A 232 -8.17 -25.38 -0.34
C TYR A 232 -7.64 -24.94 -1.71
N GLU A 233 -8.13 -23.82 -2.22
CA GLU A 233 -7.68 -23.20 -3.47
C GLU A 233 -7.13 -21.81 -3.18
N LEU A 234 -5.81 -21.65 -3.29
CA LEU A 234 -5.16 -20.35 -3.25
C LEU A 234 -5.19 -19.75 -4.64
N ASN A 235 -5.91 -18.65 -4.79
CA ASN A 235 -6.02 -17.91 -6.04
C ASN A 235 -5.15 -16.67 -5.98
N VAL A 236 -4.55 -16.35 -7.12
CA VAL A 236 -3.80 -15.11 -7.34
C VAL A 236 -4.36 -14.45 -8.58
N ILE A 237 -4.83 -13.23 -8.43
CA ILE A 237 -5.38 -12.41 -9.51
C ILE A 237 -4.65 -11.07 -9.57
N HIS A 238 -4.57 -10.50 -10.76
CA HIS A 238 -3.95 -9.20 -11.01
C HIS A 238 -5.00 -8.24 -11.55
N CYS A 239 -5.11 -7.06 -10.93
CA CYS A 239 -5.96 -5.97 -11.39
C CYS A 239 -5.07 -4.81 -11.89
N PRO A 240 -4.93 -4.62 -13.21
CA PRO A 240 -4.12 -3.54 -13.77
C PRO A 240 -4.55 -2.16 -13.26
N LEU A 241 -3.58 -1.30 -12.91
CA LEU A 241 -3.93 0.07 -12.48
C LEU A 241 -4.53 0.90 -13.63
N SER A 242 -4.22 0.57 -14.88
CA SER A 242 -4.86 1.17 -16.06
C SER A 242 -6.37 0.97 -16.04
N ALA A 243 -6.81 -0.27 -15.80
CA ALA A 243 -8.21 -0.65 -15.66
C ALA A 243 -8.90 0.08 -14.50
N VAL A 244 -8.21 0.22 -13.36
CA VAL A 244 -8.74 0.94 -12.19
C VAL A 244 -8.87 2.43 -12.46
N HIS A 245 -7.90 3.06 -13.12
CA HIS A 245 -7.94 4.49 -13.44
C HIS A 245 -9.08 4.88 -14.39
N ILE A 246 -9.49 3.97 -15.28
CA ILE A 246 -10.65 4.20 -16.15
C ILE A 246 -11.92 4.36 -15.31
N ALA A 247 -12.07 3.57 -14.25
CA ALA A 247 -13.20 3.62 -13.34
C ALA A 247 -13.14 4.77 -12.30
N GLU A 248 -11.96 5.36 -12.09
CA GLU A 248 -11.74 6.51 -11.19
C GLU A 248 -11.90 7.88 -11.86
N ASP A 249 -12.10 7.94 -13.18
CA ASP A 249 -12.09 9.21 -13.92
C ASP A 249 -13.24 10.12 -13.46
N PRO A 250 -12.96 11.27 -12.81
CA PRO A 250 -14.01 12.12 -12.25
C PRO A 250 -14.87 12.79 -13.32
N ARG A 251 -14.43 12.78 -14.59
CA ARG A 251 -15.22 13.29 -15.72
C ARG A 251 -16.44 12.41 -16.03
N PHE A 252 -16.40 11.15 -15.63
CA PHE A 252 -17.47 10.18 -15.81
C PHE A 252 -17.93 9.73 -14.42
N PRO A 253 -18.77 10.51 -13.73
CA PRO A 253 -19.16 10.20 -12.36
C PRO A 253 -19.93 8.87 -12.30
N PRO A 254 -19.69 8.05 -11.25
CA PRO A 254 -20.42 6.81 -11.08
C PRO A 254 -21.94 6.98 -11.08
N GLY A 255 -22.62 6.09 -11.81
CA GLY A 255 -24.08 6.12 -12.02
C GLY A 255 -24.53 6.92 -13.24
N SER A 256 -23.63 7.64 -13.94
CA SER A 256 -23.96 8.24 -15.23
C SER A 256 -24.00 7.20 -16.35
N SER A 257 -24.81 7.42 -17.39
CA SER A 257 -24.87 6.54 -18.57
C SER A 257 -23.52 6.42 -19.28
N ALA A 258 -22.77 7.53 -19.37
CA ALA A 258 -21.44 7.56 -19.95
C ALA A 258 -20.42 6.74 -19.11
N TYR A 259 -20.56 6.73 -17.79
CA TYR A 259 -19.76 5.87 -16.92
C TYR A 259 -20.06 4.39 -17.18
N THR A 260 -21.35 4.01 -17.17
CA THR A 260 -21.77 2.63 -17.41
C THR A 260 -21.29 2.12 -18.77
N ALA A 261 -21.51 2.88 -19.84
CA ALA A 261 -21.04 2.52 -21.19
C ALA A 261 -19.51 2.32 -21.26
N ARG A 262 -18.75 3.11 -20.50
CA ARG A 262 -17.29 3.02 -20.44
C ARG A 262 -16.80 1.80 -19.66
N ILE A 263 -17.48 1.46 -18.55
CA ILE A 263 -17.18 0.25 -17.78
C ILE A 263 -17.57 -1.01 -18.56
N ASP A 264 -18.71 -1.00 -19.24
CA ASP A 264 -19.19 -2.13 -20.05
C ASP A 264 -18.30 -2.40 -21.27
N ALA A 265 -17.71 -1.35 -21.84
CA ALA A 265 -16.73 -1.46 -22.92
C ALA A 265 -15.37 -1.99 -22.44
N GLN A 266 -15.10 -1.97 -21.13
CA GLN A 266 -13.85 -2.41 -20.55
C GLN A 266 -13.83 -3.93 -20.40
N ARG A 267 -12.67 -4.55 -20.70
CA ARG A 267 -12.45 -5.97 -20.38
C ARG A 267 -12.51 -6.18 -18.86
N SER A 268 -12.78 -7.41 -18.44
CA SER A 268 -12.73 -7.80 -17.02
C SER A 268 -11.46 -7.23 -16.36
N PRO A 269 -11.59 -6.41 -15.30
CA PRO A 269 -10.46 -5.76 -14.67
C PRO A 269 -9.57 -6.73 -13.89
N PHE A 270 -10.00 -7.98 -13.68
CA PHE A 270 -9.24 -9.01 -12.98
C PHE A 270 -8.75 -10.08 -13.96
N ASN A 271 -7.44 -10.30 -13.95
CA ASN A 271 -6.77 -11.36 -14.69
C ASN A 271 -6.36 -12.47 -13.73
N SER A 272 -6.76 -13.71 -13.99
CA SER A 272 -6.28 -14.86 -13.22
C SER A 272 -4.80 -15.10 -13.53
N VAL A 273 -3.96 -15.06 -12.51
CA VAL A 273 -2.52 -15.25 -12.65
C VAL A 273 -2.16 -16.71 -12.40
N THR A 274 -2.59 -17.24 -11.26
CA THR A 274 -2.36 -18.63 -10.92
C THR A 274 -3.29 -19.12 -9.82
N THR A 275 -3.53 -20.44 -9.81
CA THR A 275 -4.26 -21.13 -8.75
C THR A 275 -3.39 -22.26 -8.22
N MET A 276 -3.36 -22.45 -6.90
CA MET A 276 -2.71 -23.57 -6.23
C MET A 276 -3.75 -24.32 -5.40
N ARG A 277 -3.81 -25.64 -5.57
CA ARG A 277 -4.75 -26.49 -4.85
C ARG A 277 -4.00 -27.32 -3.81
N SER A 278 -4.58 -27.46 -2.63
CA SER A 278 -4.07 -28.35 -1.60
C SER A 278 -5.21 -29.00 -0.81
N ASN A 279 -4.93 -30.16 -0.21
CA ASN A 279 -5.82 -30.80 0.74
C ASN A 279 -5.51 -30.38 2.19
N THR A 280 -4.46 -29.57 2.38
CA THR A 280 -4.09 -28.98 3.68
C THR A 280 -4.29 -27.47 3.62
N THR A 281 -4.46 -26.85 4.78
CA THR A 281 -4.61 -25.40 4.92
C THR A 281 -3.38 -24.66 4.38
N PHE A 282 -3.60 -23.42 3.94
CA PHE A 282 -2.53 -22.46 3.73
C PHE A 282 -2.47 -21.59 4.98
N ASP A 283 -1.40 -21.71 5.75
CA ASP A 283 -1.30 -21.10 7.08
C ASP A 283 -0.99 -19.60 6.95
N PHE A 284 -0.11 -19.27 6.01
CA PHE A 284 0.29 -17.91 5.71
C PHE A 284 0.47 -17.72 4.20
N THR A 285 0.17 -16.53 3.72
CA THR A 285 0.36 -16.11 2.33
C THR A 285 0.93 -14.71 2.31
N ASP A 286 1.91 -14.45 1.45
CA ASP A 286 2.39 -13.11 1.17
C ASP A 286 2.74 -12.94 -0.30
N LEU A 287 2.67 -11.70 -0.77
CA LEU A 287 3.03 -11.29 -2.12
C LEU A 287 4.30 -10.45 -2.06
N ASP A 288 5.32 -10.74 -2.86
CA ASP A 288 6.51 -9.88 -2.89
C ASP A 288 7.28 -9.97 -4.20
N ALA A 289 8.12 -8.96 -4.47
CA ALA A 289 8.98 -8.93 -5.64
C ALA A 289 10.41 -9.34 -5.26
N LEU A 290 10.88 -10.46 -5.80
CA LEU A 290 12.26 -10.92 -5.63
C LEU A 290 13.01 -10.69 -6.94
N ASN A 291 14.04 -9.84 -6.90
CA ASN A 291 14.84 -9.44 -8.07
C ASN A 291 13.96 -8.89 -9.21
N GLY A 292 12.95 -8.09 -8.86
CA GLY A 292 12.00 -7.48 -9.82
C GLY A 292 10.93 -8.43 -10.37
N ALA A 293 11.03 -9.73 -10.13
CA ALA A 293 10.01 -10.69 -10.52
C ALA A 293 8.97 -10.87 -9.40
N PRO A 294 7.66 -10.97 -9.73
CA PRO A 294 6.62 -11.14 -8.75
C PRO A 294 6.53 -12.59 -8.25
N TYR A 295 6.47 -12.77 -6.93
CA TYR A 295 6.32 -14.05 -6.25
C TYR A 295 5.11 -14.04 -5.32
N ILE A 296 4.56 -15.24 -5.13
CA ILE A 296 3.73 -15.55 -3.96
C ILE A 296 4.51 -16.50 -3.05
N VAL A 297 4.53 -16.17 -1.76
CA VAL A 297 5.09 -16.98 -0.68
C VAL A 297 3.93 -17.60 0.08
N VAL A 298 4.00 -18.91 0.30
CA VAL A 298 2.92 -19.66 0.95
C VAL A 298 3.52 -20.59 1.99
N VAL A 299 2.99 -20.56 3.22
CA VAL A 299 3.35 -21.52 4.26
C VAL A 299 2.24 -22.54 4.38
N GLN A 300 2.63 -23.81 4.40
CA GLN A 300 1.75 -24.96 4.49
C GLN A 300 2.40 -26.03 5.38
N GLY A 301 2.02 -26.02 6.66
CA GLY A 301 2.68 -26.76 7.73
C GLY A 301 4.17 -26.43 7.75
N ARG A 302 5.00 -27.46 7.55
CA ARG A 302 6.47 -27.33 7.52
C ARG A 302 7.05 -26.94 6.15
N ASN A 303 6.22 -26.61 5.17
CA ASN A 303 6.67 -26.26 3.83
C ASN A 303 6.47 -24.76 3.58
N ILE A 304 7.53 -24.09 3.14
CA ILE A 304 7.47 -22.74 2.56
C ILE A 304 7.60 -22.88 1.06
N LEU A 305 6.58 -22.43 0.33
CA LEU A 305 6.51 -22.47 -1.13
C LEU A 305 6.72 -21.07 -1.67
N PHE A 306 7.65 -20.92 -2.60
CA PHE A 306 7.87 -19.69 -3.37
C PHE A 306 7.46 -19.99 -4.81
N LYS A 307 6.43 -19.32 -5.31
CA LYS A 307 6.00 -19.47 -6.70
C LYS A 307 6.24 -18.18 -7.46
N ASN A 308 7.10 -18.24 -8.47
CA ASN A 308 7.29 -17.13 -9.40
C ASN A 308 6.03 -17.03 -10.27
N LEU A 309 5.38 -15.86 -10.29
CA LEU A 309 4.10 -15.68 -10.98
C LEU A 309 4.25 -15.55 -12.51
N ILE A 310 5.46 -15.26 -13.00
CA ILE A 310 5.78 -15.18 -14.44
C ILE A 310 6.21 -16.55 -14.96
N SER A 311 7.31 -17.10 -14.43
CA SER A 311 7.85 -18.39 -14.91
C SER A 311 7.04 -19.59 -14.44
N ARG A 312 6.12 -19.40 -13.49
CA ARG A 312 5.30 -20.43 -12.84
C ARG A 312 6.10 -21.49 -12.07
N ASN A 313 7.41 -21.32 -11.95
CA ASN A 313 8.28 -22.20 -11.19
C ASN A 313 7.96 -22.11 -9.70
N VAL A 314 7.85 -23.27 -9.05
CA VAL A 314 7.63 -23.41 -7.61
C VAL A 314 8.91 -23.94 -6.97
N ARG A 315 9.41 -23.22 -5.97
CA ARG A 315 10.47 -23.68 -5.08
C ARG A 315 9.87 -24.03 -3.73
N ARG A 316 10.29 -25.14 -3.15
CA ARG A 316 9.84 -25.61 -1.84
C ARG A 316 11.02 -25.65 -0.89
N ILE A 317 10.85 -25.06 0.27
CA ILE A 317 11.77 -25.17 1.41
C ILE A 317 11.03 -25.94 2.49
N ARG A 318 11.59 -27.06 2.93
CA ARG A 318 11.08 -27.79 4.09
C ARG A 318 11.78 -27.26 5.33
N VAL A 319 11.02 -26.65 6.23
CA VAL A 319 11.53 -26.21 7.52
C VAL A 319 11.65 -27.46 8.40
N GLY A 320 12.86 -27.74 8.87
CA GLY A 320 13.07 -28.79 9.88
C GLY A 320 12.29 -28.47 11.15
N ALA A 321 12.07 -29.46 12.02
CA ALA A 321 11.59 -29.16 13.36
C ALA A 321 12.64 -28.26 14.03
N LEU A 322 12.35 -26.95 14.10
CA LEU A 322 13.38 -25.97 14.44
C LEU A 322 13.78 -26.05 15.92
N PHE A 323 12.98 -26.70 16.77
CA PHE A 323 13.36 -27.04 18.14
C PHE A 323 12.63 -28.32 18.55
N GLY A 324 13.35 -29.26 19.16
CA GLY A 324 12.82 -30.49 19.74
C GLY A 324 12.05 -30.24 21.04
N TYR A 325 11.12 -29.28 21.05
CA TYR A 325 10.06 -29.27 22.04
C TYR A 325 8.93 -30.11 21.45
N GLU A 326 9.03 -31.42 21.66
CA GLU A 326 7.83 -32.23 21.75
C GLU A 326 7.00 -31.63 22.89
N GLU A 327 5.79 -31.22 22.56
CA GLU A 327 4.81 -30.71 23.48
C GLU A 327 4.32 -31.90 24.33
N GLU A 328 5.09 -32.28 25.36
CA GLU A 328 4.53 -32.99 26.50
C GLU A 328 3.59 -32.01 27.21
N ALA A 329 2.30 -32.28 27.13
CA ALA A 329 1.28 -31.56 27.86
C ALA A 329 1.52 -31.68 29.37
N SER A 330 1.96 -30.62 30.05
CA SER A 330 1.78 -30.45 31.50
C SER A 330 2.01 -29.00 31.96
N GLU A 331 0.92 -28.40 32.47
CA GLU A 331 0.81 -27.43 33.57
C GLU A 331 1.74 -26.19 33.69
N VAL A 332 1.08 -25.02 33.58
CA VAL A 332 1.12 -23.86 34.52
C VAL A 332 2.40 -22.98 34.65
N LEU A 333 2.27 -21.74 34.09
CA LEU A 333 2.83 -20.41 34.46
C LEU A 333 4.25 -19.97 33.97
N PRO A 334 4.61 -18.67 33.99
CA PRO A 334 4.12 -17.61 33.09
C PRO A 334 5.26 -16.75 32.46
N ASN A 335 4.89 -15.96 31.44
CA ASN A 335 5.63 -14.79 30.91
C ASN A 335 7.07 -14.98 30.40
N VAL A 336 7.20 -15.18 29.08
CA VAL A 336 8.36 -14.65 28.36
C VAL A 336 7.90 -13.96 27.07
N ARG A 337 8.15 -12.64 26.98
CA ARG A 337 8.00 -11.88 25.73
C ARG A 337 9.27 -12.04 24.90
N PHE A 338 9.15 -12.58 23.69
CA PHE A 338 10.18 -12.45 22.68
C PHE A 338 9.66 -11.64 21.49
N SER A 339 10.36 -10.55 21.21
CA SER A 339 10.24 -9.77 19.98
C SER A 339 11.19 -10.36 18.95
N VAL A 340 10.67 -11.04 17.92
CA VAL A 340 11.48 -11.47 16.77
C VAL A 340 11.47 -10.32 15.76
N ALA A 341 12.54 -9.53 15.75
CA ALA A 341 12.80 -8.55 14.71
C ALA A 341 13.48 -9.25 13.52
N PHE A 342 12.76 -9.40 12.41
CA PHE A 342 13.39 -9.72 11.12
C PHE A 342 14.08 -8.45 10.59
N VAL A 343 15.40 -8.37 10.75
CA VAL A 343 16.22 -7.35 10.08
C VAL A 343 16.45 -7.82 8.65
N VAL A 344 15.66 -7.27 7.71
CA VAL A 344 15.94 -7.37 6.28
C VAL A 344 16.86 -6.20 5.92
N SER A 345 18.15 -6.49 5.76
CA SER A 345 19.14 -5.54 5.25
C SER A 345 18.97 -5.36 3.74
N PHE A 346 18.62 -4.15 3.30
CA PHE A 346 18.69 -3.75 1.89
C PHE A 346 20.11 -3.26 1.57
N PRO A 347 20.70 -3.60 0.41
CA PRO A 347 21.89 -2.94 -0.07
C PRO A 347 21.53 -1.51 -0.54
N SER A 348 22.42 -0.58 -0.21
CA SER A 348 22.40 0.87 -0.48
C SER A 348 22.36 1.24 -1.95
#